data_AF-K7WT27-F1
#
_entry.id   AF-K7WT27-F1
#
_cell.length_a   1.000
_cell.length_b   1.000
_cell.length_c   1.000
_cell.angle_alpha   90.00
_cell.angle_beta   90.00
_cell.angle_gamma   90.00
#
_symmetry.space_group_name_H-M   'P 1'
#
loop_
_entity.id
_entity.type
_entity.pdbx_description
1 polymer ?
#
loop_
_entity_poly.entity_id
_entity_poly.type
_entity_poly.pdbx_seq_one_letter_code
_entity_poly.pdbx_strand_id
1 'polypeptide(L)' 'MLEVFVFNSKFEGIDIIKDFQWTQNDKIQVSKIGFGATSLSQFNYNNLNGNLSFLGTTFATIENKPSGFAVSLDVVLV' A
#
# COMPACT_ATOMS: atom_id res chain seq x y z
N MET A 1 -14.41 -9.24 5.44
CA MET A 1 -13.64 -10.45 5.09
C MET A 1 -12.22 -9.94 4.88
N LEU A 2 -11.20 -10.64 5.39
CA LEU A 2 -9.82 -10.21 5.17
C LEU A 2 -9.50 -10.20 3.67
N GLU A 3 -8.97 -9.09 3.19
CA GLU A 3 -8.52 -8.91 1.81
C GLU A 3 -7.02 -8.59 1.75
N VAL A 4 -6.37 -9.06 0.68
CA VAL A 4 -4.96 -8.78 0.42
C VAL A 4 -4.83 -8.18 -0.97
N PHE A 5 -4.36 -6.94 -1.03
CA PHE A 5 -4.12 -6.19 -2.25
C PHE A 5 -2.66 -6.40 -2.67
N VAL A 6 -2.44 -7.05 -3.81
CA VAL A 6 -1.10 -7.51 -4.24
C VAL A 6 -0.57 -6.61 -5.35
N PHE A 7 0.64 -6.10 -5.16
CA PHE A 7 1.38 -5.29 -6.13
C PHE A 7 2.68 -5.99 -6.50
N ASN A 8 2.77 -6.53 -7.72
CA ASN A 8 3.93 -7.29 -8.16
C ASN A 8 4.98 -6.43 -8.84
N SER A 9 4.64 -5.23 -9.31
CA SER A 9 5.60 -4.34 -9.97
C SER A 9 5.18 -2.88 -9.88
N LYS A 10 6.16 -1.99 -9.69
CA LYS A 10 5.94 -0.53 -9.70
C LYS A 10 5.48 0.04 -11.05
N PHE A 11 5.46 -0.80 -12.09
CA PHE A 11 5.05 -0.44 -13.45
C PHE A 11 3.63 -0.91 -13.79
N GLU A 12 2.88 -1.48 -12.85
CA GLU A 12 1.50 -1.95 -13.07
C GLU A 12 0.48 -0.81 -13.21
N GLY A 13 0.90 0.43 -12.90
CA GLY A 13 0.04 1.61 -12.91
C GLY A 13 -0.29 2.08 -11.50
N ILE A 14 -1.37 2.85 -11.37
CA ILE A 14 -1.87 3.35 -10.08
C ILE A 14 -3.25 2.72 -9.85
N ASP A 15 -3.37 1.88 -8.84
CA ASP A 15 -4.65 1.27 -8.47
C ASP A 15 -5.44 2.13 -7.48
N ILE A 16 -6.75 1.91 -7.45
CA ILE A 16 -7.66 2.52 -6.47
C ILE A 16 -8.24 1.42 -5.59
N ILE A 17 -7.87 1.42 -4.32
CA ILE A 17 -8.43 0.54 -3.29
C ILE A 17 -9.57 1.30 -2.61
N LYS A 18 -10.79 0.78 -2.74
CA LYS A 18 -11.99 1.53 -2.32
C LYS A 18 -12.32 1.39 -0.84
N ASP A 19 -12.05 0.23 -0.26
CA ASP A 19 -12.68 -0.19 0.99
C ASP A 19 -11.71 -0.85 1.99
N PHE A 20 -10.41 -0.51 1.95
CA PHE A 20 -9.42 -1.05 2.90
C PHE A 20 -9.85 -0.93 4.37
N GLN A 21 -9.90 -2.04 5.10
CA GLN A 21 -10.29 -2.13 6.51
C GLN A 21 -9.16 -2.67 7.40
N TRP A 22 -8.37 -1.77 8.00
CA TRP A 22 -7.30 -2.15 8.95
C TRP A 22 -7.81 -2.96 10.16
N THR A 23 -9.05 -2.70 10.61
CA THR A 23 -9.68 -3.46 11.71
C THR A 23 -10.08 -4.88 11.34
N GLN A 24 -10.18 -5.19 10.04
CA GLN A 24 -10.40 -6.55 9.52
C GLN A 24 -9.09 -7.24 9.13
N ASN A 25 -7.95 -6.58 9.38
CA ASN A 25 -6.62 -7.05 9.09
C ASN A 25 -6.34 -7.21 7.59
N ASP A 26 -6.94 -6.36 6.76
CA ASP A 26 -6.57 -6.23 5.34
C ASP A 26 -5.09 -5.87 5.22
N LYS A 27 -4.43 -6.32 4.14
CA LYS A 27 -3.01 -6.06 3.90
C LYS A 27 -2.72 -5.61 2.47
N ILE A 28 -1.71 -4.76 2.35
CA ILE A 28 -1.05 -4.44 1.08
C ILE A 28 0.18 -5.34 0.98
N GLN A 29 0.22 -6.24 0.02
CA GLN A 29 1.41 -7.03 -0.29
C GLN A 29 2.17 -6.40 -1.46
N VAL A 30 3.47 -6.15 -1.27
CA VAL A 30 4.31 -5.56 -2.30
C VAL A 30 5.51 -6.46 -2.57
N SER A 31 5.73 -6.82 -3.83
CA SER A 31 6.91 -7.59 -4.25
C SER A 31 8.20 -6.80 -4.05
N LYS A 32 9.14 -7.34 -3.26
CA LYS A 32 10.48 -6.77 -3.08
C LYS A 32 11.22 -6.64 -4.41
N ILE A 33 11.21 -7.72 -5.20
CA ILE A 33 11.91 -7.77 -6.49
C ILE A 33 11.25 -6.82 -7.48
N GLY A 34 9.93 -6.81 -7.55
CA GLY A 34 9.18 -5.97 -8.49
C GLY A 34 9.31 -4.48 -8.27
N PHE A 35 9.45 -4.06 -7.01
CA PHE A 35 9.65 -2.65 -6.66
C PHE A 35 11.14 -2.28 -6.55
N GLY A 36 12.02 -3.26 -6.30
CA GLY A 36 13.38 -3.01 -5.84
C GLY A 36 13.41 -2.51 -4.39
N ALA A 37 12.45 -2.95 -3.59
CA ALA A 37 12.28 -2.53 -2.20
C ALA A 37 13.15 -3.38 -1.25
N THR A 38 13.90 -2.69 -0.39
CA THR A 38 14.71 -3.29 0.67
C THR A 38 14.13 -3.03 2.06
N SER A 39 13.26 -2.02 2.20
CA SER A 39 12.69 -1.60 3.49
C SER A 39 11.34 -0.90 3.32
N LEU A 40 10.48 -1.04 4.33
CA LEU A 40 9.23 -0.27 4.44
C LEU A 40 9.46 1.24 4.57
N SER A 41 10.65 1.69 4.95
CA SER A 41 11.00 3.12 5.00
C SER A 41 11.02 3.80 3.63
N GLN A 42 11.02 3.02 2.54
CA GLN A 42 10.91 3.53 1.17
C GLN A 42 9.45 3.79 0.77
N PHE A 43 8.49 3.42 1.63
CA PHE A 43 7.07 3.57 1.38
C PHE A 43 6.50 4.66 2.27
N ASN A 44 5.56 5.43 1.70
CA ASN A 44 4.88 6.49 2.42
C ASN A 44 3.40 6.51 2.07
N TYR A 45 2.58 6.71 3.10
CA TYR A 45 1.14 6.92 2.97
C TYR A 45 0.80 8.37 3.30
N ASN A 46 0.05 9.03 2.42
CA ASN A 46 -0.49 10.36 2.64
C ASN A 46 -1.98 10.25 2.95
N ASN A 47 -2.36 10.46 4.20
CA ASN A 47 -3.74 10.33 4.66
C ASN A 47 -4.69 11.43 4.16
N LEU A 48 -4.18 12.54 3.63
CA LEU A 48 -5.01 13.63 3.11
C LEU A 48 -5.62 13.25 1.75
N ASN A 49 -4.87 12.56 0.91
CA ASN A 49 -5.31 12.16 -0.43
C ASN A 49 -5.43 10.64 -0.63
N GLY A 50 -4.95 9.83 0.32
CA GLY A 50 -4.98 8.37 0.26
C GLY A 50 -3.82 7.74 -0.50
N ASN A 51 -2.86 8.53 -0.99
CA ASN A 51 -1.79 8.00 -1.84
C ASN A 51 -0.83 7.12 -1.03
N LEU A 52 -0.60 5.90 -1.53
CA LEU A 52 0.48 5.03 -1.13
C LEU A 52 1.57 5.08 -2.21
N SER A 53 2.79 5.37 -1.77
CA SER A 53 3.90 5.69 -2.66
C SER A 53 5.16 4.91 -2.29
N PHE A 54 5.99 4.63 -3.30
CA PHE A 54 7.31 4.04 -3.17
C PHE A 54 8.34 5.02 -3.74
N LEU A 55 9.32 5.43 -2.93
CA LEU A 55 10.36 6.42 -3.30
C LEU A 55 9.78 7.71 -3.93
N GLY A 56 8.60 8.15 -3.47
CA GLY A 56 7.92 9.35 -3.95
C GLY A 56 7.01 9.15 -5.16
N THR A 57 6.96 7.96 -5.76
CA THR A 57 6.02 7.64 -6.85
C THR A 57 4.81 6.90 -6.30
N THR A 58 3.60 7.43 -6.53
CA THR A 58 2.35 6.77 -6.18
C THR A 58 2.17 5.50 -7.01
N PHE A 59 1.78 4.40 -6.37
CA PHE A 59 1.39 3.15 -7.04
C PHE A 59 -0.01 2.68 -6.64
N ALA A 60 -0.58 3.23 -5.57
CA ALA A 60 -1.97 2.98 -5.19
C ALA A 60 -2.58 4.19 -4.48
N THR A 61 -3.91 4.29 -4.51
CA THR A 61 -4.70 5.25 -3.74
C THR A 61 -5.71 4.48 -2.90
N ILE A 62 -5.64 4.63 -1.59
CA ILE A 62 -6.63 4.10 -0.64
C ILE A 62 -7.74 5.14 -0.48
N GLU A 63 -8.82 4.99 -1.24
CA GLU A 63 -9.85 6.01 -1.46
C GLU A 63 -10.58 6.38 -0.16
N ASN A 64 -10.89 5.38 0.68
CA ASN A 64 -11.58 5.57 1.96
C ASN A 64 -10.70 6.15 3.08
N LYS A 65 -9.40 6.37 2.82
CA LYS A 65 -8.45 7.06 3.71
C LYS A 65 -8.55 6.63 5.18
N PRO A 66 -8.42 5.33 5.49
CA PRO A 66 -8.53 4.82 6.85
C PRO A 66 -7.53 5.51 7.79
N SER A 67 -8.04 6.12 8.86
CA SER A 67 -7.23 6.87 9.83
C SER A 67 -6.22 6.01 10.60
N GLY A 68 -6.47 4.69 10.69
CA GLY A 68 -5.60 3.72 11.35
C GLY A 68 -4.61 3.03 10.43
N PHE A 69 -4.61 3.31 9.11
CA PHE A 69 -3.64 2.69 8.21
C PHE A 69 -2.22 3.14 8.52
N ALA A 70 -1.33 2.17 8.68
CA ALA A 70 0.08 2.41 8.91
C ALA A 70 0.92 1.49 8.02
N VAL A 71 1.85 2.08 7.27
CA VAL A 71 2.78 1.33 6.39
C VAL A 71 3.51 0.23 7.18
N SER A 72 3.92 0.50 8.41
CA SER A 72 4.63 -0.46 9.27
C SER A 72 3.79 -1.66 9.74
N LEU A 73 2.45 -1.55 9.70
CA LEU A 73 1.53 -2.59 10.17
C LEU A 73 0.81 -3.28 9.01
N ASP A 74 0.53 -2.54 7.95
CA ASP A 74 -0.43 -2.91 6.91
C ASP A 74 0.22 -3.21 5.56
N VAL A 75 1.47 -2.78 5.35
CA VAL A 75 2.25 -3.14 4.16
C VAL A 75 3.20 -4.28 4.50
N VAL A 76 3.14 -5.35 3.70
CA VAL A 76 3.99 -6.53 3.81
C VAL A 76 4.84 -6.66 2.56
N LEU A 77 6.16 -6.67 2.73
CA LEU A 77 7.09 -6.93 1.63
C LEU A 77 7.27 -8.43 1.44
N VAL A 78 6.94 -8.93 0.25
CA VAL A 78 7.05 -10.36 -0.15
C VAL A 78 8.14 -10.58 -1.18
#